data_AF-A0A2S2KPG0-F1
#
_entry.id   AF-A0A2S2KPG0-F1
#
_cell.length_a   1.000
_cell.length_b   1.000
_cell.length_c   1.000
_cell.angle_alpha   90.00
_cell.angle_beta   90.00
_cell.angle_gamma   90.00
#
_symmetry.space_group_name_H-M   'P 1'
#
loop_
_entity.id
_entity.type
_entity.pdbx_description
1 polymer ?
#
loop_
_entity_poly.entity_id
_entity_poly.type
_entity_poly.pdbx_seq_one_letter_code
_entity_poly.pdbx_strand_id
1 'polypeptide(L)'
;MFEMKNQKILISSLVVMLLFTLVITPIHGQTTGEGFSWQVIYLSDKTGCNVSEDRKVKDISGIIDKYFSMYKINNQRFGTTCLYSGEYFENSFSDNVDLNILVFDERIGQKLFQKYGYNGLYAHFGSDRMNNHVIMITIPPQFSSAYDNVEFPWSLSEKLSQFILSYYGYNSESITRMLDFKSDYDACVKRVVADECDKMISIIRSDISGEGYSVLSPVKEIVNQKSLKYLPDDLYSSQVVKDILRNITNWWIKGVIDDQMYLELVQQIVDVPIKNNNEIKTTQLLISNGFVIVSEEKNNSIKQKDDKIKIIQEDDEFYTVLNYVPFDANKMELEPETSEIPIWFKNRALIWQDGKLVDKIFFDGLTALIQNGFIEN
;
A
#
# COMPACT_ATOMS: atom_id res chain seq x y z
N MET A 1 -11.62 94.02 2.13
CA MET A 1 -11.34 94.16 0.68
C MET A 1 -9.84 94.20 0.50
N PHE A 2 -9.19 93.06 0.28
CA PHE A 2 -7.88 93.00 -0.35
C PHE A 2 -7.70 91.58 -0.87
N GLU A 3 -7.84 91.47 -2.18
CA GLU A 3 -7.48 90.32 -2.99
C GLU A 3 -6.30 90.79 -3.83
N MET A 4 -5.19 90.04 -3.85
CA MET A 4 -4.27 90.05 -4.99
C MET A 4 -3.22 88.91 -4.95
N LYS A 5 -3.29 88.10 -6.02
CA LYS A 5 -2.22 87.52 -6.86
C LYS A 5 -1.37 86.33 -6.38
N ASN A 6 -1.41 85.28 -7.23
CA ASN A 6 -0.31 84.54 -7.91
C ASN A 6 0.95 84.18 -7.08
N GLN A 7 1.56 82.98 -7.14
CA GLN A 7 2.14 82.37 -8.36
C GLN A 7 2.81 80.99 -8.05
N LYS A 8 2.57 80.00 -8.91
CA LYS A 8 3.43 78.87 -9.40
C LYS A 8 4.49 78.14 -8.53
N ILE A 9 4.30 76.80 -8.49
CA ILE A 9 5.24 75.68 -8.79
C ILE A 9 6.45 75.48 -7.85
N LEU A 10 6.53 74.33 -7.16
CA LEU A 10 7.60 73.33 -7.37
C LEU A 10 7.29 71.99 -6.66
N ILE A 11 7.54 70.90 -7.38
CA ILE A 11 7.43 69.50 -6.98
C ILE A 11 8.64 69.13 -6.11
N SER A 12 8.44 68.43 -4.98
CA SER A 12 9.48 67.59 -4.36
C SER A 12 8.92 66.67 -3.27
N SER A 13 8.67 65.42 -3.68
CA SER A 13 8.93 64.16 -2.97
C SER A 13 9.13 64.20 -1.44
N LEU A 14 8.20 63.60 -0.68
CA LEU A 14 8.48 62.52 0.28
C LEU A 14 7.15 62.01 0.90
N VAL A 15 6.51 61.00 0.29
CA VAL A 15 5.49 60.19 0.97
C VAL A 15 6.16 58.88 1.34
N VAL A 16 6.53 58.76 2.62
CA VAL A 16 6.91 57.50 3.24
C VAL A 16 5.61 56.70 3.40
N MET A 17 5.28 55.90 2.38
CA MET A 17 4.23 54.89 2.50
C MET A 17 4.88 53.66 3.14
N LEU A 18 4.60 53.43 4.42
CA LEU A 18 4.89 52.16 5.10
C LEU A 18 4.07 51.06 4.42
N LEU A 19 4.69 50.38 3.44
CA LEU A 19 4.23 49.09 2.96
C LEU A 19 4.60 48.05 4.02
N PHE A 20 3.64 47.75 4.90
CA PHE A 20 3.64 46.47 5.61
C PHE A 20 3.41 45.39 4.54
N THR A 21 4.48 44.88 3.95
CA THR A 21 4.44 43.58 3.28
C THR A 21 4.23 42.56 4.39
N LEU A 22 2.98 42.13 4.56
CA LEU A 22 2.68 40.83 5.15
C LEU A 22 3.41 39.80 4.28
N VAL A 23 4.60 39.40 4.71
CA VAL A 23 5.20 38.16 4.26
C VAL A 23 4.27 37.09 4.82
N ILE A 24 3.28 36.71 4.00
CA ILE A 24 2.56 35.47 4.19
C ILE A 24 3.62 34.41 3.90
N THR A 25 4.39 34.02 4.93
CA THR A 25 5.04 32.73 4.90
C THR A 25 3.92 31.74 4.65
N PRO A 26 4.01 30.86 3.64
CA PRO A 26 3.08 29.76 3.56
C PRO A 26 3.25 29.00 4.87
N ILE A 27 2.27 29.14 5.76
CA ILE A 27 2.01 28.18 6.81
C ILE A 27 1.77 26.91 5.99
N HIS A 28 2.81 26.11 5.81
CA HIS A 28 2.65 24.71 5.50
C HIS A 28 1.83 24.19 6.66
N GLY A 29 0.51 24.12 6.44
CA GLY A 29 -0.40 23.45 7.32
C GLY A 29 0.11 22.02 7.39
N GLN A 30 0.82 21.73 8.47
CA GLN A 30 1.12 20.38 8.88
C GLN A 30 -0.22 19.81 9.34
N THR A 31 -1.06 19.41 8.38
CA THR A 31 -2.21 18.54 8.66
C THR A 31 -1.68 17.13 8.78
N THR A 32 -0.94 16.85 9.85
CA THR A 32 -0.67 15.48 10.29
C THR A 32 -1.94 14.92 10.91
N GLY A 33 -2.87 14.52 10.04
CA GLY A 33 -3.75 13.41 10.35
C GLY A 33 -3.11 12.19 9.73
N GLU A 34 -2.16 11.55 10.42
CA GLU A 34 -1.59 10.26 9.99
C GLU A 34 -2.76 9.28 9.79
N GLY A 35 -2.98 8.81 8.57
CA GLY A 35 -4.04 7.86 8.21
C GLY A 35 -4.32 7.82 6.70
N PHE A 36 -5.08 6.84 6.26
CA PHE A 36 -5.43 6.65 4.84
C PHE A 36 -6.95 6.65 4.63
N SER A 37 -7.36 6.99 3.43
CA SER A 37 -8.74 6.92 2.95
C SER A 37 -8.98 5.65 2.14
N TRP A 38 -10.18 5.10 2.21
CA TRP A 38 -10.51 3.91 1.44
C TRP A 38 -11.97 3.87 0.98
N GLN A 39 -12.22 3.17 -0.11
CA GLN A 39 -13.58 2.95 -0.61
C GLN A 39 -13.81 1.52 -1.08
N VAL A 40 -15.07 1.10 -1.09
CA VAL A 40 -15.51 -0.18 -1.67
C VAL A 40 -16.31 0.09 -2.93
N ILE A 41 -15.92 -0.57 -4.02
CA ILE A 41 -16.64 -0.59 -5.30
C ILE A 41 -17.09 -2.02 -5.55
N TYR A 42 -18.37 -2.28 -5.39
CA TYR A 42 -18.96 -3.58 -5.68
C TYR A 42 -19.45 -3.62 -7.12
N LEU A 43 -19.05 -4.63 -7.89
CA LEU A 43 -19.48 -4.83 -9.27
C LEU A 43 -20.44 -6.01 -9.34
N SER A 44 -21.67 -5.71 -9.78
CA SER A 44 -22.74 -6.66 -10.03
C SER A 44 -22.86 -6.99 -11.52
N ASP A 45 -23.16 -8.24 -11.82
CA ASP A 45 -23.53 -8.72 -13.14
C ASP A 45 -24.97 -8.35 -13.52
N LYS A 46 -25.76 -7.85 -12.56
CA LYS A 46 -27.14 -7.40 -12.74
C LYS A 46 -27.20 -5.88 -12.89
N THR A 47 -28.17 -5.43 -13.68
CA THR A 47 -28.49 -4.02 -13.84
C THR A 47 -29.03 -3.44 -12.52
N GLY A 48 -28.22 -2.62 -11.86
CA GLY A 48 -28.48 -2.10 -10.53
C GLY A 48 -28.32 -3.15 -9.41
N CYS A 49 -27.92 -2.68 -8.23
CA CYS A 49 -27.75 -3.56 -7.09
C CYS A 49 -29.08 -3.87 -6.40
N ASN A 50 -29.33 -5.15 -6.13
CA ASN A 50 -30.53 -5.55 -5.39
C ASN A 50 -30.33 -5.39 -3.86
N VAL A 51 -31.42 -5.46 -3.10
CA VAL A 51 -31.40 -5.31 -1.63
C VAL A 51 -30.44 -6.28 -0.94
N SER A 52 -30.26 -7.49 -1.49
CA SER A 52 -29.31 -8.46 -0.93
C SER A 52 -27.86 -8.06 -1.18
N GLU A 53 -27.55 -7.52 -2.35
CA GLU A 53 -26.22 -7.00 -2.69
C GLU A 53 -25.90 -5.77 -1.84
N ASP A 54 -26.86 -4.85 -1.67
CA ASP A 54 -26.70 -3.69 -0.77
C ASP A 54 -26.39 -4.12 0.68
N ARG A 55 -27.06 -5.18 1.16
CA ARG A 55 -26.77 -5.73 2.48
C ARG A 55 -25.36 -6.31 2.56
N LYS A 56 -24.97 -7.13 1.57
CA LYS A 56 -23.62 -7.71 1.48
C LYS A 56 -22.55 -6.62 1.47
N VAL A 57 -22.76 -5.57 0.67
CA VAL A 57 -21.84 -4.44 0.54
C VAL A 57 -21.64 -3.70 1.88
N LYS A 58 -22.72 -3.51 2.65
CA LYS A 58 -22.63 -2.94 4.00
C LYS A 58 -21.93 -3.88 4.99
N ASP A 59 -22.20 -5.18 4.91
CA ASP A 59 -21.50 -6.19 5.73
C ASP A 59 -20.00 -6.21 5.46
N ILE A 60 -19.60 -6.23 4.17
CA ILE A 60 -18.20 -6.16 3.73
C ILE A 60 -17.53 -4.91 4.27
N SER A 61 -18.17 -3.75 4.12
CA SER A 61 -17.64 -2.49 4.61
C SER A 61 -17.45 -2.52 6.14
N GLY A 62 -18.42 -3.08 6.88
CA GLY A 62 -18.32 -3.26 8.33
C GLY A 62 -17.19 -4.21 8.75
N ILE A 63 -16.93 -5.27 7.98
CA ILE A 63 -15.77 -6.14 8.20
C ILE A 63 -14.47 -5.35 8.04
N ILE A 64 -14.35 -4.54 6.99
CA ILE A 64 -13.15 -3.71 6.72
C ILE A 64 -12.90 -2.69 7.84
N ASP A 65 -13.93 -1.94 8.28
CA ASP A 65 -13.82 -1.00 9.41
C ASP A 65 -13.23 -1.67 10.65
N LYS A 66 -13.82 -2.81 11.01
CA LYS A 66 -13.46 -3.55 12.21
C LYS A 66 -12.06 -4.14 12.06
N TYR A 67 -11.70 -4.61 10.87
CA TYR A 67 -10.38 -5.12 10.60
C TYR A 67 -9.30 -4.04 10.77
N PHE A 68 -9.48 -2.86 10.16
CA PHE A 68 -8.55 -1.74 10.37
C PHE A 68 -8.51 -1.27 11.83
N SER A 69 -9.65 -1.31 12.52
CA SER A 69 -9.71 -1.00 13.96
C SER A 69 -8.88 -1.96 14.81
N MET A 70 -8.75 -3.24 14.43
CA MET A 70 -7.90 -4.20 15.11
C MET A 70 -6.41 -3.83 15.02
N TYR A 71 -5.98 -3.24 13.91
CA TYR A 71 -4.63 -2.69 13.77
C TYR A 71 -4.45 -1.33 14.47
N LYS A 72 -5.54 -0.67 14.89
CA LYS A 72 -5.55 0.67 15.51
C LYS A 72 -4.93 1.74 14.60
N ILE A 73 -5.15 1.63 13.30
CA ILE A 73 -4.67 2.59 12.31
C ILE A 73 -5.78 3.59 12.04
N ASN A 74 -5.43 4.87 12.09
CA ASN A 74 -6.33 5.94 11.66
C ASN A 74 -6.65 5.77 10.18
N ASN A 75 -7.94 5.74 9.86
CA ASN A 75 -8.40 5.63 8.50
C ASN A 75 -9.76 6.31 8.35
N GLN A 76 -10.12 6.64 7.12
CA GLN A 76 -11.42 7.21 6.79
C GLN A 76 -12.05 6.45 5.63
N ARG A 77 -13.27 5.94 5.84
CA ARG A 77 -14.08 5.46 4.73
C ARG A 77 -14.53 6.66 3.88
N PHE A 78 -14.10 6.69 2.63
CA PHE A 78 -14.53 7.66 1.64
C PHE A 78 -15.94 7.34 1.13
N GLY A 79 -16.20 6.07 0.80
CA GLY A 79 -17.49 5.66 0.29
C GLY A 79 -17.63 4.17 0.07
N THR A 80 -18.87 3.78 -0.22
CA THR A 80 -19.23 2.42 -0.59
C THR A 80 -20.22 2.51 -1.73
N THR A 81 -19.85 1.99 -2.89
CA THR A 81 -20.64 2.09 -4.13
C THR A 81 -20.92 0.70 -4.66
N CYS A 82 -22.11 0.50 -5.20
CA CYS A 82 -22.51 -0.73 -5.85
C CYS A 82 -22.98 -0.39 -7.28
N LEU A 83 -22.32 -0.97 -8.28
CA LEU A 83 -22.47 -0.63 -9.70
C LEU A 83 -22.77 -1.87 -10.54
N TYR A 84 -23.51 -1.67 -11.63
CA TYR A 84 -23.51 -2.66 -12.70
C TYR A 84 -22.16 -2.63 -13.42
N SER A 85 -21.59 -3.80 -13.72
CA SER A 85 -20.29 -3.91 -14.40
C SER A 85 -20.18 -3.14 -15.72
N GLY A 86 -21.28 -3.02 -16.49
CA GLY A 86 -21.30 -2.22 -17.72
C GLY A 86 -21.16 -0.71 -17.49
N GLU A 87 -21.55 -0.21 -16.32
CA GLU A 87 -21.45 1.21 -15.96
C GLU A 87 -20.08 1.54 -15.37
N TYR A 88 -19.27 0.56 -14.99
CA TYR A 88 -18.00 0.78 -14.30
C TYR A 88 -17.07 1.72 -15.07
N PHE A 89 -16.91 1.49 -16.38
CA PHE A 89 -16.02 2.28 -17.24
C PHE A 89 -16.60 3.65 -17.63
N GLU A 90 -17.87 3.91 -17.30
CA GLU A 90 -18.51 5.22 -17.51
C GLU A 90 -18.37 6.12 -16.27
N ASN A 91 -17.99 5.56 -15.13
CA ASN A 91 -17.82 6.29 -13.88
C ASN A 91 -16.39 6.81 -13.72
N SER A 92 -16.25 8.04 -13.23
CA SER A 92 -14.97 8.56 -12.74
C SER A 92 -14.85 8.30 -11.24
N PHE A 93 -13.79 7.61 -10.83
CA PHE A 93 -13.46 7.46 -9.41
C PHE A 93 -12.56 8.61 -8.96
N SER A 94 -12.60 8.92 -7.66
CA SER A 94 -11.81 10.01 -7.09
C SER A 94 -10.35 9.59 -6.91
N ASP A 95 -9.41 10.39 -7.42
CA ASP A 95 -7.97 10.22 -7.19
C ASP A 95 -7.58 10.46 -5.71
N ASN A 96 -8.45 11.10 -4.91
CA ASN A 96 -8.23 11.33 -3.47
C ASN A 96 -8.53 10.11 -2.58
N VAL A 97 -8.48 8.90 -3.13
CA VAL A 97 -8.71 7.66 -2.37
C VAL A 97 -7.46 6.80 -2.39
N ASP A 98 -6.87 6.60 -1.21
CA ASP A 98 -5.59 5.91 -1.06
C ASP A 98 -5.70 4.41 -1.33
N LEU A 99 -6.79 3.78 -0.87
CA LEU A 99 -7.09 2.37 -1.09
C LEU A 99 -8.47 2.16 -1.75
N ASN A 100 -8.43 1.57 -2.94
CA ASN A 100 -9.63 1.15 -3.67
C ASN A 100 -9.86 -0.36 -3.50
N ILE A 101 -11.03 -0.76 -3.01
CA ILE A 101 -11.38 -2.17 -2.81
C ILE A 101 -12.49 -2.55 -3.78
N LEU A 102 -12.12 -3.21 -4.87
CA LEU A 102 -13.05 -3.72 -5.88
C LEU A 102 -13.49 -5.13 -5.49
N VAL A 103 -14.80 -5.27 -5.29
CA VAL A 103 -15.45 -6.55 -4.99
C VAL A 103 -16.25 -6.99 -6.20
N PHE A 104 -15.81 -8.06 -6.84
CA PHE A 104 -16.50 -8.66 -7.97
C PHE A 104 -17.49 -9.69 -7.46
N ASP A 105 -18.72 -9.66 -7.97
CA ASP A 105 -19.65 -10.76 -7.73
C ASP A 105 -19.13 -12.09 -8.28
N GLU A 106 -19.87 -13.16 -8.00
CA GLU A 106 -19.52 -14.51 -8.41
C GLU A 106 -19.30 -14.64 -9.92
N ARG A 107 -20.19 -14.07 -10.75
CA ARG A 107 -20.15 -14.29 -12.20
C ARG A 107 -19.02 -13.51 -12.88
N ILE A 108 -18.78 -12.28 -12.42
CA ILE A 108 -17.70 -11.45 -12.94
C ILE A 108 -16.37 -12.00 -12.46
N GLY A 109 -16.24 -12.28 -11.17
CA GLY A 109 -15.02 -12.82 -10.59
C GLY A 109 -14.65 -14.19 -11.15
N GLN A 110 -15.63 -15.05 -11.49
CA GLN A 110 -15.36 -16.30 -12.18
C GLN A 110 -14.66 -16.09 -13.54
N LYS A 111 -15.06 -15.06 -14.30
CA LYS A 111 -14.49 -14.75 -15.61
C LYS A 111 -13.11 -14.10 -15.51
N LEU A 112 -12.92 -13.20 -14.53
CA LEU A 112 -11.69 -12.42 -14.39
C LEU A 112 -10.59 -13.17 -13.62
N PHE A 113 -10.95 -13.96 -12.61
CA PHE A 113 -9.99 -14.57 -11.69
C PHE A 113 -10.04 -16.10 -11.72
N GLN A 114 -11.20 -16.70 -11.41
CA GLN A 114 -11.28 -18.15 -11.13
C GLN A 114 -10.96 -19.00 -12.36
N LYS A 115 -11.35 -18.57 -13.57
CA LYS A 115 -10.98 -19.22 -14.84
C LYS A 115 -9.46 -19.40 -14.98
N TYR A 116 -8.67 -18.50 -14.41
CA TYR A 116 -7.21 -18.52 -14.45
C TYR A 116 -6.58 -19.13 -13.18
N GLY A 117 -7.40 -19.60 -12.24
CA GLY A 117 -6.96 -20.23 -11.00
C GLY A 117 -6.59 -19.25 -9.88
N TYR A 118 -7.14 -18.04 -9.92
CA TYR A 118 -6.92 -16.99 -8.94
C TYR A 118 -8.23 -16.60 -8.25
N ASN A 119 -8.16 -16.02 -7.04
CA ASN A 119 -9.36 -15.54 -6.31
C ASN A 119 -9.33 -14.04 -5.99
N GLY A 120 -8.22 -13.37 -6.31
CA GLY A 120 -8.05 -11.94 -6.15
C GLY A 120 -6.60 -11.51 -6.27
N LEU A 121 -6.37 -10.21 -6.20
CA LEU A 121 -5.04 -9.62 -6.15
C LEU A 121 -5.01 -8.41 -5.22
N TYR A 122 -3.80 -8.09 -4.78
CA TYR A 122 -3.46 -6.79 -4.21
C TYR A 122 -2.45 -6.16 -5.16
N ALA A 123 -2.62 -4.88 -5.46
CA ALA A 123 -1.70 -4.12 -6.29
C ALA A 123 -1.43 -2.76 -5.65
N HIS A 124 -0.21 -2.27 -5.87
CA HIS A 124 0.17 -0.91 -5.56
C HIS A 124 0.97 -0.36 -6.72
N PHE A 125 0.70 0.90 -7.06
CA PHE A 125 1.29 1.61 -8.18
C PHE A 125 2.01 2.87 -7.69
N GLY A 126 3.11 3.22 -8.34
CA GLY A 126 3.95 4.33 -7.96
C GLY A 126 4.96 3.99 -6.87
N SER A 127 5.76 5.01 -6.52
CA SER A 127 6.74 4.98 -5.45
C SER A 127 6.16 5.32 -4.07
N ASP A 128 5.14 6.18 -4.04
CA ASP A 128 4.51 6.66 -2.81
C ASP A 128 3.57 5.61 -2.21
N ARG A 129 4.06 4.86 -1.22
CA ARG A 129 3.32 3.80 -0.50
C ARG A 129 2.11 4.31 0.32
N MET A 130 1.75 5.59 0.23
CA MET A 130 0.58 6.16 0.91
C MET A 130 -0.68 6.14 0.05
N ASN A 131 -0.57 5.99 -1.26
CA ASN A 131 -1.69 6.07 -2.20
C ASN A 131 -1.60 5.01 -3.31
N ASN A 132 -2.57 5.05 -4.23
CA ASN A 132 -2.60 4.20 -5.42
C ASN A 132 -2.61 2.70 -5.12
N HIS A 133 -3.33 2.30 -4.06
CA HIS A 133 -3.52 0.91 -3.72
C HIS A 133 -4.84 0.38 -4.27
N VAL A 134 -4.81 -0.85 -4.76
CA VAL A 134 -6.01 -1.56 -5.23
C VAL A 134 -6.05 -2.96 -4.65
N ILE A 135 -7.16 -3.31 -4.04
CA ILE A 135 -7.54 -4.68 -3.74
C ILE A 135 -8.63 -5.07 -4.74
N MET A 136 -8.44 -6.20 -5.40
CA MET A 136 -9.44 -6.81 -6.27
C MET A 136 -9.76 -8.20 -5.73
N ILE A 137 -11.01 -8.44 -5.35
CA ILE A 137 -11.42 -9.69 -4.73
C ILE A 137 -12.74 -10.21 -5.29
N THR A 138 -12.83 -11.52 -5.46
CA THR A 138 -14.03 -12.20 -5.94
C THR A 138 -14.86 -12.75 -4.78
N ILE A 139 -16.18 -12.61 -4.86
CA ILE A 139 -17.10 -13.36 -4.00
C ILE A 139 -17.12 -14.83 -4.47
N PRO A 140 -16.76 -15.79 -3.61
CA PRO A 140 -16.78 -17.19 -3.98
C PRO A 140 -18.21 -17.68 -4.24
N PRO A 141 -18.39 -18.77 -4.99
CA PRO A 141 -19.72 -19.33 -5.22
C PRO A 141 -20.35 -19.76 -3.89
N GLN A 142 -21.66 -19.52 -3.75
CA GLN A 142 -22.39 -19.87 -2.53
C GLN A 142 -22.62 -21.37 -2.44
N PHE A 143 -21.67 -22.11 -1.87
CA PHE A 143 -21.82 -23.55 -1.61
C PHE A 143 -22.47 -23.83 -0.24
N SER A 144 -22.18 -23.01 0.79
CA SER A 144 -22.84 -23.05 2.11
C SER A 144 -22.56 -21.78 2.91
N SER A 145 -23.39 -21.49 3.93
CA SER A 145 -23.19 -20.33 4.83
C SER A 145 -21.88 -20.36 5.62
N ALA A 146 -21.28 -21.56 5.80
CA ALA A 146 -19.97 -21.68 6.43
C ALA A 146 -18.84 -21.12 5.55
N TYR A 147 -19.01 -21.11 4.22
CA TYR A 147 -18.05 -20.49 3.30
C TYR A 147 -18.19 -18.97 3.28
N ASP A 148 -19.43 -18.46 3.27
CA ASP A 148 -19.71 -17.02 3.31
C ASP A 148 -19.10 -16.34 4.55
N ASN A 149 -19.10 -17.05 5.69
CA ASN A 149 -18.59 -16.53 6.97
C ASN A 149 -17.11 -16.80 7.23
N VAL A 150 -16.42 -17.51 6.33
CA VAL A 150 -15.01 -17.90 6.53
C VAL A 150 -14.16 -17.58 5.31
N GLU A 151 -14.51 -18.10 4.14
CA GLU A 151 -13.62 -18.06 2.96
C GLU A 151 -13.46 -16.65 2.40
N PHE A 152 -14.56 -15.93 2.18
CA PHE A 152 -14.51 -14.56 1.68
C PHE A 152 -13.88 -13.60 2.71
N PRO A 153 -14.30 -13.56 3.99
CA PRO A 153 -13.68 -12.69 4.98
C PRO A 153 -12.20 -13.00 5.21
N TRP A 154 -11.81 -14.28 5.18
CA TRP A 154 -10.41 -14.69 5.24
C TRP A 154 -9.63 -14.08 4.07
N SER A 155 -10.08 -14.32 2.84
CA SER A 155 -9.41 -13.81 1.63
C SER A 155 -9.35 -12.28 1.62
N LEU A 156 -10.43 -11.61 2.06
CA LEU A 156 -10.47 -10.16 2.22
C LEU A 156 -9.44 -9.69 3.24
N SER A 157 -9.40 -10.29 4.43
CA SER A 157 -8.45 -9.92 5.48
C SER A 157 -6.98 -10.19 5.13
N GLU A 158 -6.71 -11.21 4.30
CA GLU A 158 -5.40 -11.45 3.71
C GLU A 158 -4.99 -10.30 2.80
N LYS A 159 -5.88 -9.86 1.89
CA LYS A 159 -5.63 -8.70 1.02
C LYS A 159 -5.50 -7.38 1.78
N LEU A 160 -6.31 -7.18 2.82
CA LEU A 160 -6.18 -6.02 3.70
C LEU A 160 -4.84 -6.05 4.44
N SER A 161 -4.36 -7.22 4.88
CA SER A 161 -3.04 -7.34 5.49
C SER A 161 -1.90 -7.05 4.50
N GLN A 162 -2.03 -7.49 3.24
CA GLN A 162 -1.08 -7.15 2.17
C GLN A 162 -1.00 -5.64 1.98
N PHE A 163 -2.15 -4.96 1.91
CA PHE A 163 -2.22 -3.50 1.86
C PHE A 163 -1.56 -2.85 3.07
N ILE A 164 -1.92 -3.24 4.29
CA ILE A 164 -1.41 -2.61 5.51
C ILE A 164 0.12 -2.76 5.59
N LEU A 165 0.65 -3.94 5.29
CA LEU A 165 2.09 -4.15 5.26
C LEU A 165 2.75 -3.30 4.18
N SER A 166 2.19 -3.22 2.98
CA SER A 166 2.73 -2.33 1.93
C SER A 166 2.68 -0.85 2.32
N TYR A 167 1.58 -0.41 2.93
CA TYR A 167 1.42 0.94 3.48
C TYR A 167 2.53 1.25 4.49
N TYR A 168 2.91 0.26 5.32
CA TYR A 168 4.05 0.37 6.24
C TYR A 168 5.42 0.20 5.59
N GLY A 169 5.51 -0.01 4.28
CA GLY A 169 6.77 -0.06 3.54
C GLY A 169 7.34 -1.45 3.28
N TYR A 170 6.60 -2.51 3.61
CA TYR A 170 7.03 -3.87 3.31
C TYR A 170 6.88 -4.17 1.82
N ASN A 171 7.84 -4.89 1.27
CA ASN A 171 7.83 -5.28 -0.13
C ASN A 171 7.01 -6.53 -0.42
N SER A 172 6.80 -6.81 -1.71
CA SER A 172 6.02 -7.95 -2.16
C SER A 172 6.51 -9.30 -1.60
N GLU A 173 7.83 -9.49 -1.49
CA GLU A 173 8.43 -10.73 -1.01
C GLU A 173 8.29 -10.88 0.53
N SER A 174 8.55 -9.81 1.26
CA SER A 174 8.40 -9.69 2.72
C SER A 174 6.96 -9.84 3.15
N ILE A 175 6.04 -9.17 2.45
CA ILE A 175 4.59 -9.33 2.63
C ILE A 175 4.24 -10.81 2.45
N THR A 176 4.71 -11.43 1.37
CA THR A 176 4.39 -12.82 1.09
C THR A 176 4.94 -13.74 2.18
N ARG A 177 6.17 -13.56 2.66
CA ARG A 177 6.75 -14.33 3.79
C ARG A 177 5.95 -14.17 5.08
N MET A 178 5.63 -12.92 5.43
CA MET A 178 4.92 -12.61 6.67
C MET A 178 3.48 -13.15 6.67
N LEU A 179 2.90 -13.30 5.48
CA LEU A 179 1.56 -13.83 5.27
C LEU A 179 1.58 -15.27 4.73
N ASP A 180 2.72 -15.95 4.70
CA ASP A 180 2.86 -17.33 4.21
C ASP A 180 2.32 -18.35 5.23
N PHE A 181 1.07 -18.16 5.62
CA PHE A 181 0.26 -19.12 6.37
C PHE A 181 -0.42 -20.10 5.40
N LYS A 182 0.04 -20.19 4.13
CA LYS A 182 -0.68 -20.82 3.02
C LYS A 182 -0.93 -22.32 3.22
N SER A 183 -0.15 -23.03 4.02
CA SER A 183 -0.42 -24.44 4.36
C SER A 183 -1.54 -24.64 5.38
N ASP A 184 -1.92 -23.60 6.13
CA ASP A 184 -2.61 -23.79 7.41
C ASP A 184 -4.10 -23.43 7.37
N TYR A 185 -4.59 -22.77 6.32
CA TYR A 185 -6.04 -22.49 6.20
C TYR A 185 -6.88 -23.78 6.26
N ASP A 186 -6.50 -24.80 5.48
CA ASP A 186 -7.19 -26.08 5.50
C ASP A 186 -7.01 -26.79 6.84
N ALA A 187 -5.83 -26.70 7.46
CA ALA A 187 -5.55 -27.30 8.77
C ALA A 187 -6.39 -26.65 9.88
N CYS A 188 -6.55 -25.32 9.83
CA CYS A 188 -7.25 -24.51 10.82
C CYS A 188 -8.77 -24.51 10.63
N VAL A 189 -9.24 -24.48 9.40
CA VAL A 189 -10.68 -24.55 9.10
C VAL A 189 -11.20 -25.99 9.26
N LYS A 190 -10.40 -27.02 8.92
CA LYS A 190 -10.78 -28.43 9.14
C LYS A 190 -10.56 -28.92 10.58
N ARG A 191 -10.16 -28.04 11.52
CA ARG A 191 -9.96 -28.33 12.95
C ARG A 191 -8.99 -29.49 13.23
N VAL A 192 -7.94 -29.66 12.42
CA VAL A 192 -6.99 -30.77 12.59
C VAL A 192 -5.91 -30.43 13.64
N VAL A 193 -5.66 -29.14 13.93
CA VAL A 193 -4.71 -28.70 14.96
C VAL A 193 -5.28 -27.47 15.68
N ALA A 194 -5.79 -27.62 16.91
CA ALA A 194 -6.52 -26.54 17.60
C ALA A 194 -5.60 -25.42 18.14
N ASP A 195 -4.44 -25.76 18.71
CA ASP A 195 -3.68 -24.82 19.52
C ASP A 195 -2.88 -23.77 18.73
N GLU A 196 -2.56 -24.04 17.46
CA GLU A 196 -1.82 -23.11 16.59
C GLU A 196 -2.74 -22.14 15.84
N CYS A 197 -3.97 -22.57 15.56
CA CYS A 197 -4.95 -21.82 14.77
C CYS A 197 -5.61 -20.66 15.54
N ASP A 198 -5.69 -20.76 16.86
CA ASP A 198 -6.19 -19.67 17.73
C ASP A 198 -5.34 -18.39 17.62
N LYS A 199 -4.08 -18.50 17.19
CA LYS A 199 -3.22 -17.34 16.95
C LYS A 199 -3.41 -16.74 15.55
N MET A 200 -3.96 -17.51 14.60
CA MET A 200 -4.15 -17.11 13.20
C MET A 200 -5.55 -16.62 12.88
N ILE A 201 -6.56 -17.03 13.65
CA ILE A 201 -7.96 -16.65 13.40
C ILE A 201 -8.42 -15.59 14.40
N SER A 202 -9.07 -14.56 13.88
CA SER A 202 -9.84 -13.59 14.64
C SER A 202 -11.29 -13.59 14.18
N ILE A 203 -12.22 -13.22 15.08
CA ILE A 203 -13.66 -13.16 14.76
C ILE A 203 -14.14 -11.71 14.75
N ILE A 204 -14.71 -11.29 13.64
CA ILE A 204 -15.42 -10.01 13.49
C ILE A 204 -16.92 -10.30 13.45
N ARG A 205 -17.74 -9.59 14.24
CA ARG A 205 -19.20 -9.72 14.16
C ARG A 205 -19.79 -8.65 13.26
N SER A 206 -20.73 -8.99 12.37
CA SER A 206 -21.47 -7.98 11.60
C SER A 206 -22.43 -7.21 12.51
N ASP A 207 -22.53 -5.89 12.26
CA ASP A 207 -23.53 -5.03 12.92
C ASP A 207 -24.94 -5.18 12.32
N ILE A 208 -25.07 -5.86 11.18
CA ILE A 208 -26.31 -6.01 10.42
C ILE A 208 -26.94 -7.38 10.65
N SER A 209 -26.15 -8.45 10.49
CA SER A 209 -26.62 -9.84 10.65
C SER A 209 -26.37 -10.39 12.05
N GLY A 210 -25.40 -9.83 12.79
CA GLY A 210 -24.91 -10.40 14.05
C GLY A 210 -24.03 -11.64 13.88
N GLU A 211 -23.83 -12.11 12.65
CA GLU A 211 -23.01 -13.28 12.34
C GLU A 211 -21.52 -13.00 12.60
N GLY A 212 -20.79 -14.06 12.98
CA GLY A 212 -19.35 -14.01 13.19
C GLY A 212 -18.60 -14.43 11.92
N TYR A 213 -17.70 -13.59 11.46
CA TYR A 213 -16.82 -13.80 10.32
C TYR A 213 -15.42 -14.13 10.80
N SER A 214 -14.86 -15.23 10.30
CA SER A 214 -13.49 -15.64 10.56
C SER A 214 -12.54 -14.90 9.62
N VAL A 215 -11.65 -14.10 10.19
CA VAL A 215 -10.64 -13.31 9.47
C VAL A 215 -9.24 -13.69 9.93
N LEU A 216 -8.23 -13.38 9.12
CA LEU A 216 -6.83 -13.51 9.47
C LEU A 216 -6.48 -12.58 10.63
N SER A 217 -5.90 -13.11 11.70
CA SER A 217 -5.43 -12.32 12.83
C SER A 217 -4.41 -11.26 12.40
N PRO A 218 -4.46 -10.04 12.97
CA PRO A 218 -3.52 -8.99 12.65
C PRO A 218 -2.07 -9.40 12.89
N VAL A 219 -1.18 -8.97 11.99
CA VAL A 219 0.26 -9.09 12.15
C VAL A 219 0.70 -8.26 13.35
N LYS A 220 1.15 -8.92 14.42
CA LYS A 220 1.33 -8.30 15.75
C LYS A 220 2.37 -7.19 15.74
N GLU A 221 3.39 -7.32 14.91
CA GLU A 221 4.52 -6.41 14.75
C GLU A 221 4.08 -4.99 14.37
N ILE A 222 2.96 -4.86 13.65
CA ILE A 222 2.46 -3.59 13.10
C ILE A 222 1.17 -3.09 13.80
N VAL A 223 0.64 -3.83 14.77
CA VAL A 223 -0.54 -3.38 15.55
C VAL A 223 -0.15 -2.18 16.42
N ASN A 224 -0.98 -1.13 16.42
CA ASN A 224 -0.75 0.11 17.18
C ASN A 224 0.52 0.87 16.74
N GLN A 225 1.00 0.59 15.55
CA GLN A 225 2.07 1.35 14.96
C GLN A 225 1.52 2.73 14.54
N LYS A 226 2.01 3.79 15.18
CA LYS A 226 1.56 5.17 14.90
C LYS A 226 2.35 5.81 13.78
N SER A 227 3.63 5.45 13.66
CA SER A 227 4.54 5.96 12.64
C SER A 227 4.93 4.87 11.66
N LEU A 228 4.96 5.21 10.39
CA LEU A 228 5.48 4.34 9.35
C LEU A 228 6.96 3.99 9.66
N LYS A 229 7.25 2.71 9.92
CA LYS A 229 8.63 2.20 10.04
C LYS A 229 8.88 1.34 8.83
N TYR A 230 9.58 1.90 7.85
CA TYR A 230 9.94 1.21 6.60
C TYR A 230 11.09 0.22 6.79
N LEU A 231 11.81 0.32 7.91
CA LEU A 231 12.92 -0.57 8.25
C LEU A 231 12.61 -1.34 9.54
N PRO A 232 12.87 -2.65 9.60
CA PRO A 232 12.81 -3.45 10.84
C PRO A 232 13.73 -2.94 11.96
N ASP A 233 13.29 -3.04 13.22
CA ASP A 233 14.08 -2.65 14.42
C ASP A 233 15.45 -3.36 14.49
N ASP A 234 15.56 -4.55 13.89
CA ASP A 234 16.79 -5.34 13.80
C ASP A 234 17.86 -4.71 12.89
N LEU A 235 17.45 -3.95 11.86
CA LEU A 235 18.39 -3.20 11.02
C LEU A 235 19.07 -2.06 11.79
N TYR A 236 18.34 -1.42 12.70
CA TYR A 236 18.88 -0.32 13.53
C TYR A 236 19.80 -0.84 14.63
N SER A 237 19.49 -2.01 15.19
CA SER A 237 20.18 -2.54 16.37
C SER A 237 21.39 -3.42 16.04
N SER A 238 21.43 -4.04 14.85
CA SER A 238 22.53 -4.90 14.43
C SER A 238 23.80 -4.11 14.09
N GLN A 239 24.87 -4.34 14.87
CA GLN A 239 26.17 -3.72 14.56
C GLN A 239 26.72 -4.19 13.22
N VAL A 240 26.48 -5.45 12.83
CA VAL A 240 26.92 -6.01 11.55
C VAL A 240 26.28 -5.28 10.38
N VAL A 241 24.96 -5.06 10.44
CA VAL A 241 24.23 -4.32 9.39
C VAL A 241 24.77 -2.90 9.26
N LYS A 242 24.98 -2.21 10.39
CA LYS A 242 25.54 -0.86 10.41
C LYS A 242 26.93 -0.79 9.81
N ASP A 243 27.80 -1.75 10.12
CA ASP A 243 29.16 -1.80 9.58
C ASP A 243 29.17 -2.04 8.07
N ILE A 244 28.29 -2.93 7.58
CA ILE A 244 28.10 -3.17 6.14
C ILE A 244 27.59 -1.90 5.44
N LEU A 245 26.54 -1.26 5.97
CA LEU A 245 25.99 -0.02 5.40
C LEU A 245 27.02 1.12 5.39
N ARG A 246 27.87 1.22 6.41
CA ARG A 246 28.97 2.19 6.46
C ARG A 246 29.99 1.94 5.36
N ASN A 247 30.33 0.68 5.09
CA ASN A 247 31.25 0.32 4.01
C ASN A 247 30.69 0.66 2.63
N ILE A 248 29.44 0.29 2.37
CA ILE A 248 28.74 0.61 1.11
C ILE A 248 28.65 2.12 0.92
N THR A 249 28.26 2.85 1.96
CA THR A 249 28.18 4.32 1.94
C THR A 249 29.54 4.98 1.70
N ASN A 250 30.62 4.43 2.27
CA ASN A 250 31.97 4.92 2.03
C ASN A 250 32.44 4.64 0.59
N TRP A 251 32.09 3.50 -0.01
CA TRP A 251 32.36 3.24 -1.42
C TRP A 251 31.64 4.24 -2.31
N TRP A 252 30.38 4.52 -2.01
CA TRP A 252 29.57 5.50 -2.74
C TRP A 252 30.12 6.92 -2.64
N ILE A 253 30.43 7.40 -1.43
CA ILE A 253 31.01 8.73 -1.20
C ILE A 253 32.35 8.91 -1.94
N LYS A 254 33.15 7.84 -2.03
CA LYS A 254 34.44 7.85 -2.75
C LYS A 254 34.31 7.70 -4.27
N GLY A 255 33.09 7.54 -4.79
CA GLY A 255 32.84 7.30 -6.20
C GLY A 255 33.36 5.94 -6.70
N VAL A 256 33.50 4.96 -5.80
CA VAL A 256 33.84 3.58 -6.17
C VAL A 256 32.64 2.87 -6.78
N ILE A 257 31.44 3.18 -6.27
CA ILE A 257 30.16 2.77 -6.82
C ILE A 257 29.34 4.03 -7.13
N ASP A 258 28.49 3.95 -8.14
CA ASP A 258 27.55 5.01 -8.49
C ASP A 258 26.27 4.95 -7.64
N ASP A 259 25.37 5.89 -7.87
CA ASP A 259 24.13 6.02 -7.11
C ASP A 259 23.22 4.78 -7.31
N GLN A 260 23.14 4.24 -8.54
CA GLN A 260 22.35 3.04 -8.84
C GLN A 260 22.85 1.83 -8.03
N MET A 261 24.15 1.53 -8.10
CA MET A 261 24.75 0.41 -7.36
C MET A 261 24.65 0.62 -5.84
N TYR A 262 24.70 1.86 -5.35
CA TYR A 262 24.44 2.15 -3.93
C TYR A 262 23.03 1.76 -3.52
N LEU A 263 22.02 2.16 -4.30
CA LEU A 263 20.61 1.85 -4.04
C LEU A 263 20.37 0.33 -4.07
N GLU A 264 20.89 -0.38 -5.07
CA GLU A 264 20.76 -1.85 -5.19
C GLU A 264 21.38 -2.60 -3.98
N LEU A 265 22.54 -2.15 -3.48
CA LEU A 265 23.19 -2.77 -2.33
C LEU A 265 22.48 -2.46 -1.00
N VAL A 266 21.94 -1.24 -0.87
CA VAL A 266 21.15 -0.87 0.31
C VAL A 266 19.83 -1.63 0.31
N GLN A 267 19.16 -1.74 -0.84
CA GLN A 267 17.94 -2.54 -1.04
C GLN A 267 18.10 -3.95 -0.49
N GLN A 268 19.16 -4.67 -0.89
CA GLN A 268 19.45 -6.02 -0.40
C GLN A 268 19.60 -6.14 1.13
N ILE A 269 19.94 -5.05 1.82
CA ILE A 269 20.08 -5.01 3.28
C ILE A 269 18.75 -4.69 3.94
N VAL A 270 17.96 -3.78 3.35
CA VAL A 270 16.68 -3.37 3.91
C VAL A 270 15.58 -4.41 3.66
N ASP A 271 15.71 -5.20 2.59
CA ASP A 271 14.82 -6.29 2.18
C ASP A 271 15.03 -7.61 2.93
N VAL A 272 15.62 -7.59 4.13
CA VAL A 272 15.96 -8.82 4.87
C VAL A 272 14.90 -9.18 5.92
N PRO A 273 13.89 -10.02 5.60
CA PRO A 273 13.15 -10.79 6.58
C PRO A 273 13.72 -12.23 6.63
N ILE A 274 14.83 -12.46 7.33
CA ILE A 274 15.31 -13.84 7.54
C ILE A 274 14.57 -14.46 8.72
N LYS A 275 13.45 -15.12 8.43
CA LYS A 275 13.04 -16.33 9.15
C LYS A 275 12.75 -17.41 8.12
N ASN A 276 13.69 -18.36 8.04
CA ASN A 276 13.72 -19.56 7.21
C ASN A 276 14.05 -19.31 5.72
N ASN A 277 15.06 -20.02 5.22
CA ASN A 277 15.49 -20.09 3.81
C ASN A 277 14.45 -20.81 2.91
N ASN A 278 13.16 -20.67 3.20
CA ASN A 278 12.15 -21.30 2.38
C ASN A 278 11.96 -20.46 1.12
N GLU A 279 12.09 -21.09 -0.05
CA GLU A 279 11.74 -20.48 -1.33
C GLU A 279 10.23 -20.16 -1.34
N ILE A 280 9.88 -18.93 -1.74
CA ILE A 280 8.49 -18.45 -1.68
C ILE A 280 7.85 -18.56 -3.04
N LYS A 281 6.60 -19.01 -3.05
CA LYS A 281 5.75 -19.02 -4.23
C LYS A 281 4.97 -17.70 -4.32
N THR A 282 5.47 -16.81 -5.17
CA THR A 282 4.77 -15.57 -5.50
C THR A 282 4.44 -15.56 -6.99
N THR A 283 3.16 -15.36 -7.29
CA THR A 283 2.68 -15.06 -8.64
C THR A 283 2.45 -13.55 -8.73
N GLN A 284 3.13 -12.90 -9.68
CA GLN A 284 3.09 -11.45 -9.86
C GLN A 284 2.72 -11.09 -11.29
N LEU A 285 1.95 -10.01 -11.44
CA LEU A 285 1.79 -9.31 -12.72
C LEU A 285 2.91 -8.27 -12.80
N LEU A 286 3.68 -8.29 -13.90
CA LEU A 286 4.68 -7.25 -14.16
C LEU A 286 3.95 -5.91 -14.33
N ILE A 287 4.38 -4.83 -13.68
CA ILE A 287 3.86 -3.47 -13.95
C ILE A 287 5.03 -2.48 -13.89
N SER A 288 4.94 -1.35 -14.59
CA SER A 288 6.08 -0.43 -14.82
C SER A 288 6.56 0.34 -13.58
N ASN A 289 5.74 0.46 -12.54
CA ASN A 289 6.09 1.19 -11.31
C ASN A 289 5.20 0.71 -10.16
N GLY A 290 5.63 -0.32 -9.44
CA GLY A 290 4.87 -0.91 -8.35
C GLY A 290 4.95 -2.43 -8.33
N PHE A 291 4.05 -3.07 -7.60
CA PHE A 291 3.99 -4.52 -7.56
C PHE A 291 2.57 -5.06 -7.40
N VAL A 292 2.39 -6.30 -7.82
CA VAL A 292 1.12 -7.02 -7.72
C VAL A 292 1.34 -8.37 -7.04
N ILE A 293 0.53 -8.68 -6.03
CA ILE A 293 0.46 -9.98 -5.36
C ILE A 293 -0.85 -10.66 -5.73
N VAL A 294 -0.74 -11.71 -6.56
CA VAL A 294 -1.89 -12.51 -6.99
C VAL A 294 -2.11 -13.67 -6.01
N SER A 295 -3.36 -13.89 -5.60
CA SER A 295 -3.74 -15.03 -4.75
C SER A 295 -4.31 -16.17 -5.59
N GLU A 296 -3.70 -17.35 -5.44
CA GLU A 296 -4.10 -18.59 -6.11
C GLU A 296 -5.30 -19.26 -5.42
N GLU A 297 -6.14 -19.92 -6.21
CA GLU A 297 -7.20 -20.77 -5.69
C GLU A 297 -6.64 -22.06 -5.08
N LYS A 298 -7.05 -22.35 -3.84
CA LYS A 298 -6.59 -23.52 -3.07
C LYS A 298 -7.00 -24.88 -3.68
N ASN A 299 -8.03 -24.91 -4.53
CA ASN A 299 -8.59 -26.15 -5.10
C ASN A 299 -7.96 -26.56 -6.44
N ASN A 300 -7.02 -25.79 -6.99
CA ASN A 300 -6.42 -26.18 -8.25
C ASN A 300 -5.52 -27.40 -8.08
N SER A 301 -6.05 -28.53 -8.55
CA SER A 301 -5.37 -29.82 -8.69
C SER A 301 -4.25 -29.80 -9.74
N ILE A 302 -3.90 -28.62 -10.25
CA ILE A 302 -2.74 -28.41 -11.10
C ILE A 302 -1.52 -28.44 -10.18
N LYS A 303 -1.02 -29.66 -9.97
CA LYS A 303 0.35 -29.92 -9.53
C LYS A 303 1.31 -29.20 -10.50
N GLN A 304 1.64 -27.95 -10.25
CA GLN A 304 2.86 -27.36 -10.79
C GLN A 304 3.91 -27.36 -9.71
N LYS A 305 4.90 -28.20 -9.99
CA LYS A 305 6.00 -28.63 -9.14
C LYS A 305 7.24 -27.80 -9.48
N ASP A 306 7.04 -26.51 -9.71
CA ASP A 306 8.10 -25.55 -9.96
C ASP A 306 8.05 -24.50 -8.86
N ASP A 307 9.06 -24.52 -8.00
CA ASP A 307 9.20 -23.70 -6.81
C ASP A 307 9.76 -22.30 -7.13
N LYS A 308 9.40 -21.73 -8.30
CA LYS A 308 9.89 -20.44 -8.79
C LYS A 308 8.80 -19.39 -8.88
N ILE A 309 9.20 -18.12 -8.75
CA ILE A 309 8.36 -16.94 -9.01
C ILE A 309 7.74 -17.06 -10.40
N LYS A 310 6.41 -16.93 -10.47
CA LYS A 310 5.67 -16.91 -11.74
C LYS A 310 5.37 -15.45 -12.09
N ILE A 311 6.03 -14.94 -13.12
CA ILE A 311 5.75 -13.61 -13.67
C ILE A 311 4.75 -13.77 -14.81
N ILE A 312 3.58 -13.16 -14.66
CA ILE A 312 2.55 -13.07 -15.70
C ILE A 312 2.88 -11.83 -16.55
N GLN A 313 3.06 -12.08 -17.84
CA GLN A 313 3.43 -11.06 -18.83
C GLN A 313 2.20 -10.32 -19.37
N GLU A 314 2.41 -9.16 -19.99
CA GLU A 314 1.35 -8.30 -20.55
C GLU A 314 0.46 -8.98 -21.60
N ASP A 315 0.98 -9.98 -22.31
CA ASP A 315 0.26 -10.72 -23.34
C ASP A 315 -0.68 -11.81 -22.80
N ASP A 316 -0.68 -12.06 -21.48
CA ASP A 316 -1.59 -12.99 -20.83
C ASP A 316 -3.01 -12.42 -20.74
N GLU A 317 -4.04 -13.23 -21.04
CA GLU A 317 -5.43 -12.79 -20.93
C GLU A 317 -5.80 -12.32 -19.51
N PHE A 318 -5.18 -12.89 -18.47
CA PHE A 318 -5.42 -12.49 -17.09
C PHE A 318 -5.01 -11.03 -16.84
N TYR A 319 -4.05 -10.51 -17.61
CA TYR A 319 -3.56 -9.14 -17.50
C TYR A 319 -4.67 -8.09 -17.71
N THR A 320 -5.75 -8.45 -18.43
CA THR A 320 -6.93 -7.60 -18.63
C THR A 320 -7.64 -7.19 -17.33
N VAL A 321 -7.37 -7.87 -16.22
CA VAL A 321 -7.88 -7.50 -14.89
C VAL A 321 -7.42 -6.11 -14.46
N LEU A 322 -6.23 -5.66 -14.91
CA LEU A 322 -5.69 -4.34 -14.59
C LEU A 322 -6.47 -3.20 -15.25
N ASN A 323 -7.34 -3.48 -16.23
CA ASN A 323 -8.25 -2.48 -16.78
C ASN A 323 -9.27 -1.97 -15.75
N TYR A 324 -9.47 -2.69 -14.65
CA TYR A 324 -10.33 -2.28 -13.53
C TYR A 324 -9.58 -1.46 -12.47
N VAL A 325 -8.35 -1.01 -12.73
CA VAL A 325 -7.68 -0.06 -11.84
C VAL A 325 -8.41 1.29 -11.94
N PRO A 326 -8.94 1.84 -10.83
CA PRO A 326 -9.85 3.00 -10.85
C PRO A 326 -9.14 4.35 -10.98
N PHE A 327 -7.85 4.36 -11.29
CA PHE A 327 -7.02 5.55 -11.44
C PHE A 327 -6.06 5.37 -12.62
N ASP A 328 -5.50 6.48 -13.08
CA ASP A 328 -4.61 6.50 -14.23
C ASP A 328 -3.21 5.99 -13.87
N ALA A 329 -3.02 4.67 -13.95
CA ALA A 329 -1.72 4.03 -13.69
C ALA A 329 -0.62 4.47 -14.67
N ASN A 330 -0.97 4.96 -15.87
CA ASN A 330 0.00 5.42 -16.85
C ASN A 330 0.60 6.78 -16.46
N LYS A 331 -0.14 7.62 -15.72
CA LYS A 331 0.43 8.84 -15.12
C LYS A 331 1.47 8.55 -14.04
N MET A 332 1.55 7.31 -13.58
CA MET A 332 2.52 6.86 -12.60
C MET A 332 3.81 6.37 -13.27
N GLU A 333 3.94 6.49 -14.60
CA GLU A 333 5.19 6.25 -15.32
C GLU A 333 6.30 7.20 -14.87
N LEU A 334 7.43 6.56 -14.53
CA LEU A 334 8.79 7.06 -14.46
C LEU A 334 8.87 8.54 -14.03
N GLU A 335 8.84 8.79 -12.71
CA GLU A 335 9.90 9.66 -12.17
C GLU A 335 11.17 9.16 -12.86
N PRO A 336 11.88 10.01 -13.62
CA PRO A 336 12.99 9.53 -14.40
C PRO A 336 13.86 8.67 -13.49
N GLU A 337 14.40 7.57 -14.01
CA GLU A 337 15.62 6.98 -13.42
C GLU A 337 16.77 7.99 -13.56
N THR A 338 16.60 9.22 -13.07
CA THR A 338 17.65 9.78 -12.26
C THR A 338 17.69 8.88 -11.04
N SER A 339 18.46 7.80 -11.11
CA SER A 339 19.03 7.13 -9.93
C SER A 339 19.84 8.12 -9.07
N GLU A 340 19.85 9.41 -9.40
CA GLU A 340 20.51 10.49 -8.70
C GLU A 340 19.86 10.67 -7.33
N ILE A 341 20.55 10.14 -6.33
CA ILE A 341 20.12 10.21 -4.95
C ILE A 341 20.09 11.68 -4.54
N PRO A 342 19.03 12.15 -3.86
CA PRO A 342 18.91 13.55 -3.49
C PRO A 342 20.13 14.07 -2.70
N ILE A 343 20.55 15.30 -3.03
CA ILE A 343 21.71 15.95 -2.40
C ILE A 343 21.60 15.97 -0.86
N TRP A 344 20.38 16.15 -0.33
CA TRP A 344 20.15 16.14 1.13
C TRP A 344 20.55 14.80 1.76
N PHE A 345 20.29 13.68 1.07
CA PHE A 345 20.62 12.35 1.55
C PHE A 345 22.13 12.14 1.47
N LYS A 346 22.76 12.54 0.34
CA LYS A 346 24.23 12.46 0.17
C LYS A 346 24.99 13.22 1.27
N ASN A 347 24.53 14.42 1.61
CA ASN A 347 25.09 15.21 2.72
C ASN A 347 24.93 14.48 4.06
N ARG A 348 23.77 13.88 4.31
CA ARG A 348 23.49 13.12 5.53
C ARG A 348 24.39 11.88 5.63
N ALA A 349 24.53 11.13 4.53
CA ALA A 349 25.39 9.96 4.41
C ALA A 349 26.87 10.30 4.67
N LEU A 350 27.36 11.44 4.15
CA LEU A 350 28.71 11.94 4.40
C LEU A 350 28.96 12.17 5.89
N ILE A 351 28.07 12.91 6.56
CA ILE A 351 28.20 13.22 7.99
C ILE A 351 28.06 11.94 8.85
N TRP A 352 27.23 11.00 8.42
CA TRP A 352 27.09 9.71 9.08
C TRP A 352 28.33 8.84 8.94
N GLN A 353 28.92 8.75 7.75
CA GLN A 353 30.17 8.01 7.50
C GLN A 353 31.32 8.56 8.33
N ASP A 354 31.38 9.89 8.51
CA ASP A 354 32.31 10.60 9.39
C ASP A 354 32.10 10.32 10.89
N GLY A 355 31.06 9.57 11.27
CA GLY A 355 30.71 9.28 12.68
C GLY A 355 30.11 10.47 13.43
N LYS A 356 29.74 11.55 12.72
CA LYS A 356 29.20 12.80 13.30
C LYS A 356 27.67 12.83 13.34
N LEU A 357 27.01 11.92 12.63
CA LEU A 357 25.57 11.71 12.69
C LEU A 357 25.24 10.42 13.44
N VAL A 358 24.24 10.46 14.31
CA VAL A 358 23.76 9.25 15.00
C VAL A 358 23.02 8.33 14.03
N ASP A 359 23.15 7.02 14.24
CA ASP A 359 22.60 5.97 13.37
C ASP A 359 21.10 6.19 13.09
N LYS A 360 20.31 6.47 14.13
CA LYS A 360 18.86 6.69 13.97
C LYS A 360 18.56 7.77 12.92
N ILE A 361 19.29 8.88 12.94
CA ILE A 361 19.05 9.97 11.99
C ILE A 361 19.45 9.54 10.56
N PHE A 362 20.48 8.71 10.37
CA PHE A 362 20.78 8.16 9.05
C PHE A 362 19.66 7.24 8.53
N PHE A 363 19.18 6.32 9.37
CA PHE A 363 18.11 5.39 9.01
C PHE A 363 16.76 6.07 8.76
N ASP A 364 16.44 7.17 9.47
CA ASP A 364 15.29 8.02 9.15
C ASP A 364 15.40 8.59 7.71
N GLY A 365 16.64 8.76 7.20
CA GLY A 365 16.89 9.20 5.82
C GLY A 365 16.71 8.07 4.80
N LEU A 366 17.12 6.85 5.14
CA LEU A 366 16.86 5.66 4.32
C LEU A 366 15.36 5.40 4.22
N THR A 367 14.64 5.57 5.33
CA THR A 367 13.18 5.51 5.37
C THR A 367 12.57 6.51 4.39
N ALA A 368 13.08 7.75 4.35
CA ALA A 368 12.62 8.74 3.39
C ALA A 368 12.98 8.37 1.93
N LEU A 369 14.10 7.70 1.67
CA LEU A 369 14.40 7.20 0.32
C LEU A 369 13.40 6.12 -0.13
N ILE A 370 13.03 5.19 0.77
CA ILE A 370 12.01 4.18 0.50
C ILE A 370 10.64 4.83 0.28
N GLN A 371 10.27 5.82 1.10
CA GLN A 371 9.01 6.57 0.97
C GLN A 371 8.85 7.24 -0.39
N ASN A 372 9.94 7.77 -0.93
CA ASN A 372 9.95 8.43 -2.24
C ASN A 372 10.28 7.47 -3.39
N GLY A 373 10.40 6.16 -3.10
CA GLY A 373 10.71 5.10 -4.06
C GLY A 373 12.06 5.18 -4.76
N PHE A 374 13.06 5.84 -4.16
CA PHE A 374 14.45 5.72 -4.63
C PHE A 374 15.01 4.33 -4.35
N ILE A 375 14.54 3.70 -3.29
CA ILE A 375 14.80 2.30 -2.99
C ILE A 375 13.46 1.61 -3.18
N GLU A 376 13.32 0.87 -4.27
CA GLU A 376 12.26 -0.12 -4.37
C GLU A 376 12.59 -1.18 -3.33
N ASN A 377 11.76 -1.34 -2.32
CA ASN A 377 11.75 -2.58 -1.55
C ASN A 377 10.79 -3.50 -2.26
#